data_AF-A0A174APW7-F1
#
_entry.id   AF-A0A174APW7-F1
#
_cell.length_a   1.000
_cell.length_b   1.000
_cell.length_c   1.000
_cell.angle_alpha   90.00
_cell.angle_beta   90.00
_cell.angle_gamma   90.00
#
_symmetry.space_group_name_H-M   'P 1'
#
loop_
_entity.id
_entity.type
_entity.pdbx_description
1 polymer ?
#
loop_
_entity_poly.entity_id
_entity_poly.type
_entity_poly.pdbx_seq_one_letter_code
_entity_poly.pdbx_strand_id
1 'polypeptide(L)'
;MVRLFCLENGYPFGACLKIGGGEAILGTPFAFLVRRNIRALARAIAAGRPAELAVTMPLSPRAFVRASTRYWTQMGAANGCTPEQMASMDIEPQP
;
A
#
# COMPACT_ATOMS: atom_id res chain seq x y z
N MET A 1 -4.71 14.11 -8.97
CA MET A 1 -3.93 15.37 -8.84
C MET A 1 -2.98 15.59 -10.01
N VAL A 2 -1.95 14.76 -10.24
CA VAL A 2 -0.97 15.01 -11.33
C VAL A 2 -1.60 15.19 -12.72
N ARG A 3 -2.59 14.37 -13.10
CA ARG A 3 -3.31 14.53 -14.37
C ARG A 3 -4.04 15.87 -14.49
N LEU A 4 -4.66 16.33 -13.41
CA LEU A 4 -5.37 17.61 -13.37
C LEU A 4 -4.37 18.78 -13.50
N PHE A 5 -3.26 18.72 -12.77
CA PHE A 5 -2.18 19.69 -12.88
C PHE A 5 -1.65 19.81 -14.32
N CYS A 6 -1.41 18.68 -14.99
CA CYS A 6 -1.00 18.68 -16.39
C CYS A 6 -2.03 19.38 -17.28
N LEU A 7 -3.33 19.09 -17.08
CA LEU A 7 -4.41 19.70 -17.85
C LEU A 7 -4.49 21.21 -17.63
N GLU A 8 -4.42 21.68 -16.38
CA GLU A 8 -4.51 23.10 -16.02
C GLU A 8 -3.34 23.94 -16.54
N ASN A 9 -2.16 23.32 -16.69
CA ASN A 9 -0.94 24.00 -17.13
C ASN A 9 -0.59 23.74 -18.60
N GLY A 10 -1.46 23.05 -19.36
CA GLY A 10 -1.22 22.75 -20.78
C GLY A 10 -0.09 21.74 -21.04
N TYR A 11 0.29 20.95 -20.03
CA TYR A 11 1.31 19.90 -20.18
C TYR A 11 0.70 18.58 -20.66
N PRO A 12 1.40 17.82 -21.51
CA PRO A 12 0.98 16.46 -21.83
C PRO A 12 1.11 15.57 -20.58
N PHE A 13 0.07 14.80 -20.29
CA PHE A 13 0.15 13.78 -19.26
C PHE A 13 1.04 12.63 -19.75
N GLY A 14 2.12 12.36 -19.01
CA GLY A 14 3.02 11.23 -19.26
C GLY A 14 2.47 9.94 -18.67
N ALA A 15 3.22 9.34 -17.75
CA ALA A 15 2.83 8.08 -17.11
C ALA A 15 2.84 8.17 -15.58
N CYS A 16 1.95 7.45 -14.92
CA CYS A 16 1.91 7.34 -13.47
C CYS A 16 1.57 5.91 -13.00
N LEU A 17 1.98 5.60 -11.76
CA LEU A 17 1.63 4.36 -11.06
C LEU A 17 1.04 4.69 -9.70
N LYS A 18 -0.18 4.21 -9.46
CA LYS A 18 -0.89 4.30 -8.18
C LYS A 18 -0.72 3.01 -7.40
N ILE A 19 -0.19 3.08 -6.17
CA ILE A 19 0.00 1.91 -5.29
C ILE A 19 -0.94 2.05 -4.09
N GLY A 20 -2.05 1.31 -4.12
CA GLY A 20 -3.00 1.22 -3.02
C GLY A 20 -2.54 0.20 -1.97
N GLY A 21 -2.56 0.61 -0.70
CA GLY A 21 -1.98 -0.14 0.41
C GLY A 21 -0.66 0.44 0.93
N GLY A 22 -0.17 1.55 0.37
CA GLY A 22 1.08 2.18 0.79
C GLY A 22 2.29 1.26 0.63
N GLU A 23 3.26 1.35 1.54
CA GLU A 23 4.41 0.44 1.57
C GLU A 23 4.04 -0.96 2.06
N ALA A 24 2.87 -1.16 2.67
CA ALA A 24 2.49 -2.44 3.27
C ALA A 24 2.45 -3.58 2.25
N ILE A 25 2.04 -3.32 1.00
CA ILE A 25 2.06 -4.32 -0.08
C ILE A 25 3.49 -4.83 -0.39
N LEU A 26 4.52 -4.01 -0.18
CA LEU A 26 5.92 -4.35 -0.48
C LEU A 26 6.49 -5.40 0.48
N GLY A 27 5.98 -5.47 1.71
CA GLY A 27 6.32 -6.50 2.70
C GLY A 27 5.56 -7.82 2.56
N THR A 28 4.59 -7.90 1.63
CA THR A 28 3.76 -9.09 1.43
C THR A 28 4.23 -9.92 0.22
N PRO A 29 3.79 -11.17 0.08
CA PRO A 29 4.00 -11.95 -1.16
C PRO A 29 3.47 -11.24 -2.42
N PHE A 30 2.56 -10.26 -2.28
CA PHE A 30 2.01 -9.49 -3.39
C PHE A 30 2.94 -8.39 -3.92
N ALA A 31 4.13 -8.19 -3.33
CA ALA A 31 5.14 -7.25 -3.82
C ALA A 31 5.48 -7.47 -5.30
N PHE A 32 5.33 -8.69 -5.83
CA PHE A 32 5.54 -8.97 -7.25
C PHE A 32 4.60 -8.16 -8.17
N LEU A 33 3.37 -7.87 -7.74
CA LEU A 33 2.40 -7.07 -8.49
C LEU A 33 2.88 -5.63 -8.65
N VAL A 34 3.49 -5.08 -7.59
CA VAL A 34 4.09 -3.74 -7.61
C VAL A 34 5.32 -3.73 -8.51
N ARG A 35 6.24 -4.68 -8.34
CA ARG A 35 7.45 -4.80 -9.18
C ARG A 35 7.10 -4.93 -10.67
N ARG A 36 6.06 -5.69 -11.01
CA ARG A 36 5.55 -5.81 -12.39
C ARG A 36 5.10 -4.46 -12.94
N ASN A 37 4.34 -3.70 -12.15
CA ASN A 37 3.85 -2.40 -12.57
C ASN A 37 4.94 -1.33 -12.65
N ILE A 38 5.95 -1.36 -11.78
CA ILE A 38 7.14 -0.50 -11.89
C ILE A 38 7.84 -0.74 -13.23
N ARG A 39 8.04 -2.02 -13.62
CA ARG A 39 8.62 -2.35 -14.93
C ARG A 39 7.73 -1.91 -16.09
N ALA A 40 6.41 -2.00 -15.95
CA ALA A 40 5.48 -1.50 -16.97
C ALA A 40 5.53 0.02 -17.09
N LEU A 41 5.62 0.74 -15.97
CA LEU A 41 5.78 2.19 -15.93
C LEU A 41 7.09 2.62 -16.62
N ALA A 42 8.21 1.99 -16.27
CA ALA A 42 9.50 2.29 -16.88
C ALA A 42 9.48 2.11 -18.40
N ARG A 43 8.82 1.04 -18.89
CA ARG A 43 8.62 0.82 -20.33
C ARG A 43 7.72 1.86 -20.99
N ALA A 44 6.69 2.34 -20.30
CA ALA A 44 5.81 3.40 -20.82
C ALA A 44 6.57 4.74 -20.94
N ILE A 45 7.34 5.09 -19.91
CA ILE A 45 8.19 6.28 -19.88
C ILE A 45 9.23 6.21 -21.01
N ALA A 46 9.96 5.10 -21.14
CA ALA A 46 10.97 4.92 -22.18
C ALA A 46 10.39 4.99 -23.61
N ALA A 47 9.14 4.56 -23.79
CA ALA A 47 8.44 4.63 -25.08
C ALA A 47 7.74 5.98 -25.33
N GLY A 48 7.79 6.94 -24.40
CA GLY A 48 7.04 8.20 -24.49
C GLY A 48 5.52 8.01 -24.53
N ARG A 49 5.01 6.86 -24.06
CA ARG A 49 3.58 6.53 -24.13
C ARG A 49 2.88 6.90 -22.82
N PRO A 50 1.77 7.65 -22.88
CA PRO A 50 0.97 7.91 -21.71
C PRO A 50 0.44 6.62 -21.09
N ALA A 51 0.54 6.48 -19.77
CA ALA A 51 0.06 5.30 -19.08
C ALA A 51 -0.41 5.63 -17.66
N GLU A 52 -1.57 5.11 -17.28
CA GLU A 52 -2.08 5.21 -15.92
C GLU A 52 -2.23 3.80 -15.36
N LEU A 53 -1.30 3.42 -14.48
CA LEU A 53 -1.25 2.11 -13.87
C LEU A 53 -1.76 2.18 -12.43
N ALA A 54 -2.39 1.09 -11.99
CA ALA A 54 -2.84 0.95 -10.61
C ALA A 54 -2.56 -0.47 -10.12
N VAL A 55 -2.12 -0.57 -8.87
CA VAL A 55 -2.02 -1.81 -8.13
C VAL A 55 -2.59 -1.56 -6.74
N THR A 56 -3.44 -2.45 -6.28
CA THR A 56 -4.01 -2.43 -4.93
C THR A 56 -3.79 -3.79 -4.29
N MET A 57 -4.18 -3.93 -3.02
CA MET A 57 -4.22 -5.24 -2.40
C MET A 57 -5.11 -6.20 -3.18
N PRO A 58 -4.63 -7.39 -3.60
CA PRO A 58 -5.43 -8.41 -4.27
C PRO A 58 -6.19 -9.26 -3.24
N LEU A 59 -6.61 -8.63 -2.15
CA LEU A 59 -7.38 -9.23 -1.07
C LEU A 59 -8.69 -8.48 -0.92
N SER A 60 -9.76 -9.22 -0.61
CA SER A 60 -10.99 -8.57 -0.17
C SER A 60 -10.76 -7.85 1.17
N PRO A 61 -11.53 -6.80 1.50
CA PRO A 61 -11.42 -6.11 2.78
C PRO A 61 -11.50 -7.06 3.98
N ARG A 62 -12.39 -8.05 3.93
CA ARG A 62 -12.52 -9.09 4.98
C ARG A 62 -11.26 -9.93 5.12
N ALA A 63 -10.67 -10.36 4.00
CA ALA A 63 -9.43 -11.14 4.01
C ALA A 63 -8.25 -10.31 4.54
N PHE A 64 -8.18 -9.03 4.17
CA PHE A 64 -7.18 -8.10 4.67
C PHE A 64 -7.29 -7.90 6.19
N VAL A 65 -8.49 -7.60 6.70
CA VAL A 65 -8.73 -7.44 8.15
C VAL A 65 -8.32 -8.70 8.90
N ARG A 66 -8.74 -9.89 8.46
CA ARG A 66 -8.36 -11.15 9.08
C ARG A 66 -6.84 -11.38 9.11
N ALA A 67 -6.15 -11.08 8.01
CA ALA A 67 -4.69 -11.22 7.94
C ALA A 67 -3.98 -10.21 8.86
N SER A 68 -4.47 -8.97 8.89
CA SER A 68 -3.97 -7.91 9.77
C SER A 68 -4.17 -8.25 11.24
N THR A 69 -5.36 -8.69 11.64
CA THR A 69 -5.65 -9.14 13.01
C THR A 69 -4.69 -10.25 13.43
N ARG A 70 -4.50 -11.27 12.59
CA ARG A 70 -3.55 -12.35 12.89
C ARG A 70 -2.12 -11.84 13.07
N TYR A 71 -1.68 -10.94 12.20
CA TYR A 71 -0.34 -10.34 12.30
C TYR A 71 -0.16 -9.62 13.64
N TRP A 72 -1.09 -8.74 14.02
CA TRP A 72 -1.02 -7.98 15.26
C TRP A 72 -1.14 -8.87 16.50
N THR A 73 -2.00 -9.90 16.48
CA THR A 73 -2.09 -10.87 17.58
C THR A 73 -0.78 -11.63 17.80
N GLN A 74 -0.10 -12.04 16.71
CA GLN A 74 1.20 -12.71 16.81
C GLN A 74 2.29 -11.77 17.30
N MET A 75 2.31 -10.53 16.81
CA MET A 75 3.25 -9.51 17.28
C MET A 75 3.03 -9.18 18.76
N GLY A 76 1.79 -9.02 19.21
CA GLY A 76 1.46 -8.83 20.63
C GLY A 76 1.96 -9.98 21.49
N ALA A 77 1.64 -11.22 21.10
CA ALA A 77 2.09 -12.42 21.82
C ALA A 77 3.62 -12.52 21.92
N ALA A 78 4.35 -12.16 20.85
CA ALA A 78 5.81 -12.11 20.87
C ALA A 78 6.39 -11.06 21.84
N ASN A 79 5.61 -10.03 22.18
CA ASN A 79 5.96 -8.98 23.13
C ASN A 79 5.26 -9.16 24.50
N GLY A 80 4.62 -10.31 24.75
CA GLY A 80 3.91 -10.58 26.00
C GLY A 80 2.58 -9.84 26.18
N CYS A 81 2.06 -9.20 25.14
CA CYS A 81 0.78 -8.48 25.18
C CYS A 81 -0.38 -9.36 24.68
N THR A 82 -1.47 -9.39 25.45
CA THR A 82 -2.72 -10.06 25.04
C THR A 82 -3.52 -9.19 24.07
N PRO A 83 -4.45 -9.77 23.28
CA PRO A 83 -5.37 -9.00 22.45
C PRO A 83 -6.18 -7.97 23.22
N GLU A 84 -6.60 -8.29 24.44
CA GLU A 84 -7.37 -7.40 25.32
C GLU A 84 -6.51 -6.20 25.74
N GLN A 85 -5.24 -6.43 26.07
CA GLN A 85 -4.30 -5.35 26.39
C GLN A 85 -4.05 -4.44 25.18
N MET A 86 -3.87 -5.01 23.98
CA MET A 86 -3.70 -4.23 22.74
C MET A 86 -4.97 -3.45 22.33
N ALA A 87 -6.15 -3.89 22.78
CA ALA A 87 -7.41 -3.21 22.54
C ALA A 87 -7.75 -2.17 23.63
N SER A 88 -6.96 -2.10 24.70
CA SER A 88 -7.18 -1.12 25.76
C SER A 88 -6.88 0.29 25.27
N MET A 89 -7.67 1.25 25.76
CA MET A 89 -7.43 2.68 25.58
C MET A 89 -6.56 3.28 26.69
N ASP A 90 -6.24 2.48 27.70
CA ASP A 90 -5.38 2.90 28.80
C ASP A 90 -3.94 3.05 28.30
N ILE A 91 -3.39 4.26 28.43
CA ILE A 91 -1.99 4.55 28.13
C ILE A 91 -1.15 4.13 29.34
N GLU A 92 0.05 3.58 29.12
CA GLU A 92 0.96 3.20 30.21
C GLU A 92 1.07 4.32 31.26
N PRO A 93 0.98 4.00 32.56
CA PRO A 93 1.21 4.99 33.60
C PRO A 93 2.64 5.53 33.44
N GLN A 94 2.75 6.84 33.23
CA GLN A 94 4.04 7.53 33.15
C GLN A 94 4.78 7.36 34.49
N PRO A 95 6.11 7.15 34.47
CA PRO A 95 6.92 6.98 35.67
C PRO A 95 6.97 8.24 36.55
#